data_AF-A0A929GJM4-F1
#
_entry.id   AF-A0A929GJM4-F1
#
_cell.length_a   1.000
_cell.length_b   1.000
_cell.length_c   1.000
_cell.angle_alpha   90.00
_cell.angle_beta   90.00
_cell.angle_gamma   90.00
#
_symmetry.space_group_name_H-M   'P 1'
#
loop_
_entity.id
_entity.type
_entity.pdbx_description
1 polymer ?
#
loop_
_entity_poly.entity_id
_entity_poly.type
_entity_poly.pdbx_seq_one_letter_code
_entity_poly.pdbx_strand_id
1 'polypeptide(L)'
;VLPFFLGFVFGPWVGFLTGFLGNMIGDALCGYGCWTFWNWHIANGIYGLLPGFACYFGLKEIRTLRRFVIMETIVVATNLVAIGVAVLADLFWLKTMQFPESLNSWILPALITNIVLSFVLVPLLLVFVKFIVITVETRITLVLSWLIVSIVVISATAVTWTVWNDLTSQAASVQAFYSAGIVTVLVVIIGFLISVFLAHRITDPLANLGQAARQIEEGEYQLPVLDTLDKRSDEFGQLATVMRSMASQIEARETRLKNQVAELKIEIDRTKQDEDVREIVESDYFKALRQKARGFRTTSRIDKEEEIKDATPKDDESSSI
;
A
#
# COMPACT_ATOMS: atom_id res chain seq x y z
N VAL A 1 17.66 17.55 14.74
CA VAL A 1 16.30 16.95 14.66
C VAL A 1 15.18 17.96 14.51
N LEU A 2 14.92 18.83 15.51
CA LEU A 2 13.76 19.73 15.47
C LEU A 2 13.69 20.63 14.21
N PRO A 3 14.80 21.24 13.73
CA PRO A 3 14.77 22.04 12.51
C PRO A 3 14.38 21.22 11.27
N PHE A 4 14.86 19.98 11.16
CA PHE A 4 14.50 19.08 10.08
C PHE A 4 13.00 18.78 10.11
N PHE A 5 12.49 18.37 11.27
CA PHE A 5 11.08 18.04 11.45
C PHE A 5 10.17 19.22 11.09
N LEU A 6 10.46 20.40 11.64
CA LEU A 6 9.67 21.60 11.37
C LEU A 6 9.80 22.05 9.90
N GLY A 7 10.99 21.92 9.31
CA GLY A 7 11.20 22.14 7.88
C GLY A 7 10.33 21.22 7.03
N PHE A 8 10.40 19.92 7.29
CA PHE A 8 9.65 18.90 6.56
C PHE A 8 8.13 19.10 6.63
N VAL A 9 7.62 19.49 7.81
CA VAL A 9 6.17 19.63 8.05
C VAL A 9 5.63 21.00 7.60
N PHE A 10 6.33 22.08 7.94
CA PHE A 10 5.82 23.45 7.78
C PHE A 10 6.49 24.24 6.64
N GLY A 11 7.51 23.68 6.00
CA GLY A 11 8.18 24.24 4.82
C GLY A 11 9.59 24.76 5.06
N PRO A 12 10.32 25.09 3.98
CA PRO A 12 11.76 25.31 4.00
C PRO A 12 12.18 26.50 4.88
N TRP A 13 11.44 27.60 4.84
CA TRP A 13 11.77 28.79 5.63
C TRP A 13 11.55 28.60 7.13
N VAL A 14 10.52 27.84 7.52
CA VAL A 14 10.27 27.52 8.94
C VAL A 14 11.41 26.66 9.48
N GLY A 15 11.83 25.66 8.72
CA GLY A 15 12.99 24.84 9.07
C GLY A 15 14.28 25.66 9.16
N PHE A 16 14.53 26.55 8.19
CA PHE A 16 15.70 27.44 8.20
C PHE A 16 15.77 28.32 9.43
N LEU A 17 14.68 29.05 9.71
CA LEU A 17 14.63 29.97 10.84
C LEU A 17 14.75 29.22 12.16
N THR A 18 14.09 28.07 12.29
CA THR A 18 14.19 27.24 13.50
C THR A 18 15.62 26.76 13.72
N GLY A 19 16.30 26.28 12.67
CA GLY A 19 17.68 25.81 12.76
C GLY A 19 18.66 26.93 13.07
N PHE A 20 18.56 28.03 12.31
CA PHE A 20 19.45 29.18 12.45
C PHE A 20 19.29 29.85 13.82
N LEU A 21 18.07 30.28 14.16
CA LEU A 21 17.81 30.98 15.42
C LEU A 21 17.95 30.04 16.61
N GLY A 22 17.50 28.79 16.49
CA GLY A 22 17.63 27.81 17.57
C GLY A 22 19.09 27.57 17.97
N ASN A 23 19.97 27.38 16.99
CA ASN A 23 21.40 27.21 17.27
C ASN A 23 22.02 28.51 17.80
N MET A 24 21.70 29.66 17.20
CA MET A 24 22.20 30.97 17.61
C MET A 24 21.84 31.32 19.07
N ILE A 25 20.59 31.07 19.46
CA ILE A 25 20.09 31.29 20.82
C ILE A 25 20.73 30.27 21.77
N GLY A 26 20.86 29.01 21.35
CA GLY A 26 21.52 27.97 22.14
C GLY A 26 22.96 28.36 22.50
N ASP A 27 23.74 28.80 21.51
CA ASP A 27 25.12 29.23 21.71
C ASP A 27 25.22 30.48 22.59
N ALA A 28 24.26 31.41 22.48
CA ALA A 28 24.16 32.56 23.37
C ALA A 28 23.91 32.16 24.82
N LEU A 29 22.97 31.23 25.06
CA LEU A 29 22.61 30.75 26.40
C LEU A 29 23.74 29.95 27.05
N CYS A 30 24.51 29.21 26.26
CA CYS A 30 25.69 28.46 26.72
C CYS A 30 26.93 29.35 26.94
N GLY A 31 26.85 30.66 26.69
CA GLY A 31 27.94 31.61 26.90
C GLY A 31 28.97 31.67 25.77
N TYR A 32 28.75 30.97 24.65
CA TYR A 32 29.60 31.04 23.45
C TYR A 32 29.41 32.33 22.65
N GLY A 33 28.27 33.00 22.82
CA GLY A 33 27.91 34.26 22.17
C GLY A 33 27.13 34.07 20.86
N CYS A 34 26.26 35.03 20.53
CA CYS A 34 25.30 34.90 19.42
C CYS A 34 25.91 34.93 18.01
N TRP A 35 27.14 35.41 17.84
CA TRP A 35 27.74 35.64 16.52
C TRP A 35 29.10 34.97 16.33
N THR A 36 29.60 34.30 17.37
CA THR A 36 30.93 33.68 17.37
C THR A 36 31.03 32.56 16.34
N PHE A 37 29.96 31.77 16.17
CA PHE A 37 29.91 30.58 15.30
C PHE A 37 28.84 30.70 14.22
N TRP A 38 28.82 31.82 13.50
CA TRP A 38 27.79 32.12 12.51
C TRP A 38 27.67 31.11 11.37
N ASN A 39 28.80 30.54 10.93
CA ASN A 39 28.83 29.47 9.93
C ASN A 39 28.04 28.24 10.39
N TRP A 40 28.10 27.91 11.68
CA TRP A 40 27.36 26.81 12.28
C TRP A 40 25.87 27.13 12.44
N HIS A 41 25.50 28.37 12.73
CA HIS A 41 24.09 28.78 12.73
C HIS A 41 23.50 28.65 11.31
N ILE A 42 24.21 29.08 10.26
CA ILE A 42 23.76 28.91 8.87
C ILE A 42 23.63 27.45 8.49
N ALA A 43 24.60 26.62 8.85
CA ALA A 43 24.53 25.17 8.60
C ALA A 43 23.31 24.52 9.26
N ASN A 44 23.01 24.86 10.51
CA ASN A 44 21.79 24.39 11.18
C ASN A 44 20.52 24.90 10.49
N GLY A 45 20.53 26.12 9.97
CA GLY A 45 19.46 26.63 9.11
C GLY A 45 19.30 25.78 7.84
N ILE A 46 20.38 25.50 7.11
CA ILE A 46 20.36 24.66 5.90
C ILE A 46 19.81 23.25 6.23
N TYR A 47 20.20 22.71 7.38
CA TYR A 47 19.71 21.42 7.87
C TYR A 47 18.18 21.39 8.06
N GLY A 48 17.55 22.51 8.44
CA GLY A 48 16.09 22.63 8.47
C GLY A 48 15.47 23.01 7.11
N LEU A 49 16.19 23.75 6.27
CA LEU A 49 15.70 24.26 4.98
C LEU A 49 15.50 23.17 3.94
N LEU A 50 16.50 22.32 3.74
CA LEU A 50 16.50 21.27 2.71
C LEU A 50 15.31 20.31 2.80
N PRO A 51 14.97 19.74 3.97
CA PRO A 51 13.84 18.82 4.07
C PRO A 51 12.49 19.52 3.81
N GLY A 52 12.40 20.83 3.99
CA GLY A 52 11.18 21.55 3.66
C GLY A 52 10.84 21.58 2.17
N PHE A 53 11.80 21.29 1.28
CA PHE A 53 11.49 21.09 -0.13
C PHE A 53 10.84 19.73 -0.45
N ALA A 54 10.88 18.77 0.48
CA ALA A 54 10.29 17.44 0.29
C ALA A 54 8.78 17.50 -0.04
N CYS A 55 8.07 18.51 0.46
CA CYS A 55 6.65 18.70 0.18
C CYS A 55 6.36 18.98 -1.30
N TYR A 56 7.27 19.65 -2.03
CA TYR A 56 7.14 19.92 -3.47
C TYR A 56 7.36 18.68 -4.33
N PHE A 57 8.05 17.66 -3.79
CA PHE A 57 8.22 16.36 -4.42
C PHE A 57 7.10 15.36 -4.08
N GLY A 58 6.02 15.81 -3.44
CA GLY A 58 4.87 14.98 -3.10
C GLY A 58 5.04 14.10 -1.85
N LEU A 59 6.04 14.38 -1.01
CA LEU A 59 6.29 13.64 0.25
C LEU A 59 5.44 14.17 1.43
N LYS A 60 4.23 14.67 1.16
CA LYS A 60 3.32 15.17 2.20
C LYS A 60 2.79 14.06 3.13
N GLU A 61 2.71 12.83 2.61
CA GLU A 61 2.31 11.66 3.40
C GLU A 61 3.17 10.44 3.05
N ILE A 62 3.67 9.78 4.09
CA ILE A 62 4.51 8.59 3.99
C ILE A 62 3.62 7.39 4.28
N ARG A 63 3.21 6.69 3.22
CA ARG A 63 2.33 5.50 3.28
C ARG A 63 3.03 4.20 2.90
N THR A 64 4.16 4.31 2.19
CA THR A 64 4.89 3.18 1.60
C THR A 64 6.35 3.19 2.06
N LEU A 65 7.00 2.02 2.06
CA LEU A 65 8.43 1.87 2.37
C LEU A 65 9.27 2.74 1.47
N ARG A 66 8.94 2.79 0.17
CA ARG A 66 9.70 3.62 -0.79
C ARG A 66 9.75 5.08 -0.34
N ARG A 67 8.62 5.66 0.07
CA ARG A 67 8.58 7.05 0.57
C ARG A 67 9.32 7.21 1.89
N PHE A 68 9.24 6.20 2.76
CA PHE A 68 9.99 6.18 4.02
C PHE A 68 11.51 6.18 3.76
N VAL A 69 12.00 5.31 2.88
CA VAL A 69 13.41 5.22 2.46
C VAL A 69 13.90 6.53 1.85
N ILE A 70 13.08 7.16 1.01
CA ILE A 70 13.42 8.48 0.43
C ILE A 70 13.56 9.53 1.54
N MET A 71 12.63 9.54 2.51
CA MET A 71 12.69 10.48 3.64
C MET A 71 13.96 10.27 4.47
N GLU A 72 14.34 9.03 4.80
CA GLU A 72 15.59 8.75 5.52
C GLU A 72 16.84 9.13 4.71
N THR A 73 16.80 8.94 3.40
CA THR A 73 17.89 9.37 2.52
C THR A 73 18.05 10.89 2.56
N ILE A 74 16.93 11.64 2.59
CA ILE A 74 16.95 13.09 2.76
C ILE A 74 17.52 13.47 4.13
N VAL A 75 17.21 12.74 5.20
CA VAL A 75 17.81 12.94 6.53
C VAL A 75 19.32 12.86 6.48
N VAL A 76 19.87 11.79 5.90
CA VAL A 76 21.33 11.59 5.79
C VAL A 76 21.97 12.64 4.89
N ALA A 77 21.42 12.88 3.70
CA ALA A 77 21.95 13.85 2.74
C ALA A 77 21.97 15.27 3.31
N THR A 78 20.90 15.67 3.99
CA THR A 78 20.78 17.00 4.60
C THR A 78 21.84 17.23 5.69
N ASN A 79 22.12 16.21 6.52
CA ASN A 79 23.18 16.28 7.52
C ASN A 79 24.57 16.47 6.87
N LEU A 80 24.87 15.68 5.84
CA LEU A 80 26.14 15.76 5.12
C LEU A 80 26.33 17.15 4.47
N VAL A 81 25.29 17.68 3.83
CA VAL A 81 25.34 19.01 3.21
C VAL A 81 25.50 20.10 4.25
N ALA A 82 24.71 20.09 5.32
CA ALA A 82 24.77 21.12 6.36
C ALA A 82 26.16 21.20 7.01
N ILE A 83 26.70 20.05 7.44
CA ILE A 83 28.04 20.00 8.05
C ILE A 83 29.11 20.34 7.02
N GLY A 84 28.99 19.84 5.78
CA GLY A 84 29.89 20.20 4.69
C GLY A 84 29.96 21.72 4.47
N VAL A 85 28.83 22.42 4.50
CA VAL A 85 28.79 23.88 4.40
C VAL A 85 29.48 24.56 5.58
N ALA A 86 29.25 24.11 6.82
CA ALA A 86 29.94 24.66 7.99
C ALA A 86 31.46 24.51 7.87
N VAL A 87 31.92 23.31 7.48
CA VAL A 87 33.33 22.96 7.33
C VAL A 87 33.99 23.76 6.21
N LEU A 88 33.33 23.88 5.05
CA LEU A 88 33.85 24.66 3.93
C LEU A 88 33.91 26.16 4.28
N ALA A 89 32.89 26.70 4.95
CA ALA A 89 32.89 28.08 5.41
C ALA A 89 34.04 28.35 6.39
N ASP A 90 34.31 27.40 7.28
CA ASP A 90 35.43 27.49 8.22
C ASP A 90 36.78 27.47 7.49
N LEU A 91 36.97 26.52 6.58
CA LEU A 91 38.19 26.35 5.78
C LEU A 91 38.54 27.58 4.94
N PHE A 92 37.55 28.21 4.30
CA PHE A 92 37.79 29.33 3.39
C PHE A 92 37.85 30.69 4.08
N TRP A 93 37.02 30.93 5.10
CA TRP A 93 36.89 32.26 5.73
C TRP A 93 37.51 32.35 7.12
N LEU A 94 37.15 31.43 8.03
CA LEU A 94 37.49 31.57 9.45
C LEU A 94 38.90 31.04 9.76
N LYS A 95 39.37 30.04 8.99
CA LYS A 95 40.67 29.35 9.14
C LYS A 95 40.94 28.87 10.58
N THR A 96 39.87 28.53 11.29
CA THR A 96 39.91 28.06 12.68
C THR A 96 40.12 26.55 12.77
N MET A 97 39.72 25.80 11.75
CA MET A 97 39.92 24.34 11.68
C MET A 97 41.34 23.92 11.35
N GLN A 98 41.86 23.00 12.15
CA GLN A 98 43.12 22.29 11.91
C GLN A 98 42.84 20.84 11.53
N PHE A 99 43.25 20.42 10.32
CA PHE A 99 43.09 19.03 9.86
C PHE A 99 44.38 18.24 10.12
N PRO A 100 44.30 16.97 10.58
CA PRO A 100 43.11 16.13 10.75
C PRO A 100 42.41 16.23 12.12
N GLU A 101 42.95 17.00 13.08
CA GLU A 101 42.43 17.03 14.46
C GLU A 101 40.97 17.48 14.56
N SER A 102 40.56 18.49 13.81
CA SER A 102 39.19 19.01 13.78
C SER A 102 38.20 17.99 13.22
N LEU A 103 38.60 17.22 12.21
CA LEU A 103 37.76 16.15 11.65
C LEU A 103 37.36 15.16 12.76
N ASN A 104 38.34 14.85 13.58
CA ASN A 104 38.29 13.85 14.62
C ASN A 104 37.55 14.38 15.87
N SER A 105 37.95 15.53 16.40
CA SER A 105 37.48 15.99 17.70
C SER A 105 36.03 16.46 17.73
N TRP A 106 35.47 16.93 16.61
CA TRP A 106 34.14 17.55 16.62
C TRP A 106 33.31 17.34 15.35
N ILE A 107 33.91 17.29 14.15
CA ILE A 107 33.15 17.11 12.90
C ILE A 107 32.51 15.71 12.83
N LEU A 108 33.31 14.66 12.95
CA LEU A 108 32.83 13.28 12.85
C LEU A 108 31.89 12.91 14.01
N PRO A 109 32.19 13.25 15.29
CA PRO A 109 31.24 13.10 16.39
C PRO A 109 29.90 13.78 16.11
N ALA A 110 29.89 15.05 15.74
CA ALA A 110 28.66 15.79 15.47
C ALA A 110 27.87 15.18 14.30
N LEU A 111 28.55 14.78 13.22
CA LEU A 111 27.92 14.14 12.07
C LEU A 111 27.23 12.83 12.45
N ILE A 112 27.95 11.94 13.15
CA ILE A 112 27.42 10.64 13.56
C ILE A 112 26.24 10.83 14.50
N THR A 113 26.40 11.63 15.56
CA THR A 113 25.33 11.86 16.54
C THR A 113 24.10 12.49 15.89
N ASN A 114 24.28 13.45 14.98
CA ASN A 114 23.16 14.09 14.30
C ASN A 114 22.44 13.14 13.34
N ILE A 115 23.15 12.35 12.54
CA ILE A 115 22.55 11.37 11.63
C ILE A 115 21.75 10.34 12.44
N VAL A 116 22.39 9.73 13.44
CA VAL A 116 21.75 8.72 14.29
C VAL A 116 20.52 9.29 14.96
N LEU A 117 20.60 10.46 15.57
CA LEU A 117 19.46 11.04 16.28
C LEU A 117 18.33 11.44 15.31
N SER A 118 18.67 11.93 14.12
CA SER A 118 17.70 12.35 13.11
C SER A 118 16.98 11.18 12.48
N PHE A 119 17.69 10.11 12.14
CA PHE A 119 17.16 8.87 11.55
C PHE A 119 16.07 8.21 12.43
N VAL A 120 15.97 8.66 13.67
CA VAL A 120 15.22 7.98 14.73
C VAL A 120 14.09 8.87 15.21
N LEU A 121 14.44 10.08 15.62
CA LEU A 121 13.46 11.00 16.16
C LEU A 121 12.62 11.63 15.05
N VAL A 122 13.12 11.76 13.82
CA VAL A 122 12.32 12.32 12.73
C VAL A 122 11.11 11.43 12.42
N PRO A 123 11.25 10.11 12.15
CA PRO A 123 10.09 9.23 11.97
C PRO A 123 9.13 9.27 13.15
N LEU A 124 9.64 9.24 14.38
CA LEU A 124 8.81 9.30 15.58
C LEU A 124 7.94 10.57 15.62
N LEU A 125 8.56 11.73 15.42
CA LEU A 125 7.85 13.00 15.45
C LEU A 125 6.82 13.08 14.32
N LEU A 126 7.16 12.57 13.13
CA LEU A 126 6.24 12.52 11.97
C LEU A 126 5.04 11.59 12.20
N VAL A 127 5.21 10.48 12.93
CA VAL A 127 4.07 9.64 13.37
C VAL A 127 3.15 10.43 14.29
N PHE A 128 3.72 11.21 15.23
CA PHE A 128 2.93 11.97 16.20
C PHE A 128 2.04 13.03 15.54
N VAL A 129 2.50 13.64 14.45
CA VAL A 129 1.73 14.60 13.64
C VAL A 129 0.96 13.97 12.47
N LYS A 130 0.85 12.63 12.44
CA LYS A 130 0.10 11.86 11.41
C LYS A 130 0.59 12.04 9.96
N PHE A 131 1.85 12.43 9.76
CA PHE A 131 2.48 12.47 8.43
C PHE A 131 2.87 11.07 7.93
N ILE A 132 3.15 10.14 8.86
CA ILE A 132 3.33 8.71 8.57
C ILE A 132 2.02 7.99 8.89
N VAL A 133 1.42 7.37 7.88
CA VAL A 133 0.23 6.53 8.05
C VAL A 133 0.68 5.14 8.47
N ILE A 134 0.19 4.66 9.61
CA ILE A 134 0.54 3.33 10.15
C ILE A 134 -0.14 2.25 9.32
N THR A 135 0.55 1.84 8.26
CA THR A 135 0.29 0.62 7.48
C THR A 135 1.11 -0.54 8.04
N VAL A 136 0.85 -1.77 7.61
CA VAL A 136 1.66 -2.94 8.02
C VAL A 136 3.14 -2.71 7.68
N GLU A 137 3.40 -2.21 6.47
CA GLU A 137 4.73 -1.91 5.94
C GLU A 137 5.48 -0.87 6.79
N THR A 138 4.87 0.30 7.01
CA THR A 138 5.49 1.38 7.82
C THR A 138 5.63 1.01 9.28
N ARG A 139 4.69 0.23 9.85
CA ARG A 139 4.79 -0.27 11.23
C ARG A 139 6.03 -1.15 11.41
N ILE A 140 6.26 -2.07 10.49
CA ILE A 140 7.43 -2.96 10.52
C ILE A 140 8.72 -2.13 10.39
N THR A 141 8.77 -1.18 9.45
CA THR A 141 9.94 -0.31 9.30
C THR A 141 10.21 0.51 10.56
N LEU A 142 9.18 1.09 11.18
CA LEU A 142 9.33 1.82 12.43
C LEU A 142 9.88 0.93 13.55
N VAL A 143 9.34 -0.28 13.73
CA VAL A 143 9.81 -1.23 14.74
C VAL A 143 11.28 -1.60 14.51
N LEU A 144 11.67 -1.87 13.27
CA LEU A 144 13.06 -2.12 12.90
C LEU A 144 13.97 -0.92 13.20
N SER A 145 13.57 0.30 12.83
CA SER A 145 14.32 1.51 13.18
C SER A 145 14.49 1.65 14.69
N TRP A 146 13.45 1.42 15.49
CA TRP A 146 13.52 1.46 16.95
C TRP A 146 14.41 0.37 17.57
N LEU A 147 14.47 -0.81 16.96
CA LEU A 147 15.35 -1.88 17.40
C LEU A 147 16.82 -1.52 17.15
N ILE A 148 17.14 -0.96 15.98
CA ILE A 148 18.48 -0.45 15.65
C ILE A 148 18.91 0.60 16.67
N VAL A 149 18.03 1.52 17.01
CA VAL A 149 18.28 2.57 18.02
C VAL A 149 18.59 2.00 19.37
N SER A 150 17.79 1.03 19.79
CA SER A 150 18.00 0.38 21.09
C SER A 150 19.41 -0.22 21.13
N ILE A 151 19.86 -0.88 20.05
CA ILE A 151 21.22 -1.40 19.94
C ILE A 151 22.26 -0.26 20.02
N VAL A 152 22.04 0.85 19.32
CA VAL A 152 22.94 2.01 19.30
C VAL A 152 23.02 2.70 20.66
N VAL A 153 21.90 2.89 21.36
CA VAL A 153 21.87 3.47 22.70
C VAL A 153 22.56 2.55 23.69
N ILE A 154 22.32 1.24 23.59
CA ILE A 154 23.01 0.23 24.43
C ILE A 154 24.51 0.28 24.18
N SER A 155 24.97 0.34 22.91
CA SER A 155 26.39 0.38 22.59
C SER A 155 27.05 1.68 23.05
N ALA A 156 26.41 2.84 22.83
CA ALA A 156 26.90 4.14 23.29
C ALA A 156 26.98 4.21 24.83
N THR A 157 25.98 3.65 25.52
CA THR A 157 25.97 3.58 26.99
C THR A 157 27.07 2.66 27.50
N ALA A 158 27.26 1.50 26.87
CA ALA A 158 28.33 0.57 27.24
C ALA A 158 29.71 1.21 27.08
N VAL A 159 29.94 1.93 25.98
CA VAL A 159 31.20 2.65 25.72
C VAL A 159 31.42 3.75 26.74
N THR A 160 30.39 4.55 27.03
CA THR A 160 30.47 5.61 28.04
C THR A 160 30.77 5.04 29.42
N TRP A 161 30.16 3.90 29.78
CA TRP A 161 30.41 3.19 31.03
C TRP A 161 31.83 2.63 31.12
N THR A 162 32.36 2.06 30.03
CA THR A 162 33.75 1.58 29.98
C THR A 162 34.74 2.73 30.13
N VAL A 163 34.49 3.86 29.47
CA VAL A 163 35.34 5.06 29.58
C VAL A 163 35.24 5.72 30.95
N TRP A 164 34.08 5.66 31.62
CA TRP A 164 33.88 6.24 32.95
C TRP A 164 34.68 5.52 34.05
N ASN A 165 34.83 4.21 33.93
CA ASN A 165 35.56 3.41 34.92
C ASN A 165 37.08 3.51 34.77
N ASP A 166 37.58 3.99 33.62
CA ASP A 166 39.00 4.10 33.30
C ASP A 166 39.40 5.59 33.28
N LEU A 167 39.84 6.12 34.42
CA LEU A 167 40.28 7.53 34.59
C LEU A 167 41.63 7.84 33.89
N THR A 168 41.99 7.09 32.84
CA THR A 168 43.36 7.01 32.33
C THR A 168 43.45 7.23 30.82
N SER A 169 43.95 8.43 30.49
CA SER A 169 44.36 8.94 29.17
C SER A 169 43.24 9.41 28.22
N GLN A 170 43.31 10.69 27.85
CA GLN A 170 42.46 11.37 26.86
C GLN A 170 42.45 10.63 25.50
N ALA A 171 43.52 9.88 25.19
CA ALA A 171 43.66 9.09 23.97
C ALA A 171 42.75 7.84 23.94
N ALA A 172 42.59 7.14 25.07
CA ALA A 172 41.74 5.94 25.16
C ALA A 172 40.25 6.28 25.00
N SER A 173 39.81 7.42 25.55
CA SER A 173 38.43 7.90 25.42
C SER A 173 38.06 8.23 23.97
N VAL A 174 38.98 8.88 23.24
CA VAL A 174 38.79 9.26 21.84
C VAL A 174 38.72 8.01 20.95
N GLN A 175 39.60 7.01 21.17
CA GLN A 175 39.57 5.77 20.40
C GLN A 175 38.31 4.93 20.67
N ALA A 176 37.85 4.87 21.91
CA ALA A 176 36.61 4.19 22.29
C ALA A 176 35.36 4.87 21.66
N PHE A 177 35.36 6.20 21.56
CA PHE A 177 34.31 6.93 20.88
C PHE A 177 34.27 6.62 19.37
N TYR A 178 35.42 6.52 18.70
CA TYR A 178 35.45 6.15 17.27
C TYR A 178 34.95 4.74 17.00
N SER A 179 35.42 3.76 17.75
CA SER A 179 34.97 2.38 17.55
C SER A 179 33.46 2.28 17.78
N ALA A 180 32.94 2.97 18.80
CA ALA A 180 31.50 3.05 19.05
C ALA A 180 30.71 3.73 17.94
N GLY A 181 31.19 4.87 17.43
CA GLY A 181 30.56 5.63 16.36
C GLY A 181 30.53 4.86 15.04
N ILE A 182 31.64 4.22 14.66
CA ILE A 182 31.72 3.40 13.45
C ILE A 182 30.81 2.19 13.55
N VAL A 183 30.86 1.45 14.68
CA VAL A 183 29.98 0.30 14.90
C VAL A 183 28.51 0.72 14.85
N THR A 184 28.17 1.86 15.45
CA THR A 184 26.81 2.43 15.41
C THR A 184 26.35 2.71 13.99
N VAL A 185 27.17 3.41 13.19
CA VAL A 185 26.84 3.71 11.80
C VAL A 185 26.68 2.43 10.98
N LEU A 186 27.57 1.45 11.17
CA LEU A 186 27.48 0.15 10.49
C LEU A 186 26.20 -0.61 10.87
N VAL A 187 25.85 -0.65 12.15
CA VAL A 187 24.61 -1.29 12.64
C VAL A 187 23.38 -0.60 12.06
N VAL A 188 23.37 0.73 11.98
CA VAL A 188 22.27 1.49 11.37
C VAL A 188 22.14 1.18 9.89
N ILE A 189 23.25 1.19 9.14
CA ILE A 189 23.26 0.88 7.71
C ILE A 189 22.80 -0.56 7.47
N ILE A 190 23.37 -1.53 8.18
CA ILE A 190 23.02 -2.95 8.03
C ILE A 190 21.55 -3.17 8.40
N GLY A 191 21.09 -2.60 9.52
CA GLY A 191 19.71 -2.72 9.95
C GLY A 191 18.73 -2.09 8.97
N PHE A 192 19.08 -0.94 8.38
CA PHE A 192 18.28 -0.32 7.33
C PHE A 192 18.21 -1.19 6.08
N LEU A 193 19.34 -1.73 5.63
CA LEU A 193 19.39 -2.64 4.48
C LEU A 193 18.58 -3.91 4.72
N ILE A 194 18.69 -4.52 5.91
CA ILE A 194 17.87 -5.67 6.33
C ILE A 194 16.39 -5.28 6.33
N SER A 195 16.03 -4.12 6.87
CA SER A 195 14.64 -3.64 6.87
C SER A 195 14.08 -3.52 5.46
N VAL A 196 14.84 -2.91 4.53
CA VAL A 196 14.44 -2.79 3.12
C VAL A 196 14.32 -4.17 2.47
N PHE A 197 15.28 -5.06 2.73
CA PHE A 197 15.26 -6.43 2.22
C PHE A 197 14.03 -7.20 2.69
N LEU A 198 13.75 -7.17 4.00
CA LEU A 198 12.65 -7.91 4.61
C LEU A 198 11.29 -7.39 4.16
N ALA A 199 11.16 -6.07 4.00
CA ALA A 199 9.96 -5.47 3.47
C ALA A 199 9.65 -5.98 2.05
N HIS A 200 10.62 -5.98 1.13
CA HIS A 200 10.40 -6.50 -0.23
C HIS A 200 10.20 -8.02 -0.26
N ARG A 201 10.89 -8.78 0.61
CA ARG A 201 10.85 -10.24 0.60
C ARG A 201 9.61 -10.83 1.26
N ILE A 202 9.05 -10.16 2.25
CA ILE A 202 7.95 -10.66 3.09
C ILE A 202 6.69 -9.80 2.96
N THR A 203 6.82 -8.47 2.98
CA THR A 203 5.65 -7.57 3.07
C THR A 203 4.92 -7.45 1.75
N ASP A 204 5.62 -7.17 0.64
CA ASP A 204 4.97 -7.03 -0.69
C ASP A 204 4.19 -8.30 -1.10
N PRO A 205 4.74 -9.52 -0.97
CA PRO A 205 4.02 -10.77 -1.27
C PRO A 205 2.77 -10.95 -0.42
N LEU A 206 2.88 -10.64 0.88
CA LEU A 206 1.76 -10.78 1.81
C LEU A 206 0.65 -9.76 1.47
N ALA A 207 1.02 -8.54 1.08
CA ALA A 207 0.09 -7.54 0.62
C ALA A 207 -0.61 -7.96 -0.68
N ASN A 208 0.13 -8.52 -1.65
CA ASN A 208 -0.41 -9.01 -2.91
C ASN A 208 -1.40 -10.17 -2.70
N LEU A 209 -1.08 -11.12 -1.81
CA LEU A 209 -1.99 -12.20 -1.42
C LEU A 209 -3.25 -11.66 -0.74
N GLY A 210 -3.10 -10.67 0.15
CA GLY A 210 -4.24 -10.00 0.77
C GLY A 210 -5.13 -9.27 -0.24
N GLN A 211 -4.54 -8.65 -1.26
CA GLN A 211 -5.29 -8.00 -2.34
C GLN A 211 -6.01 -9.02 -3.23
N ALA A 212 -5.36 -10.13 -3.56
CA ALA A 212 -6.01 -11.22 -4.30
C ALA A 212 -7.23 -11.77 -3.55
N ALA A 213 -7.18 -11.82 -2.21
CA ALA A 213 -8.29 -12.33 -1.41
C ALA A 213 -9.52 -11.42 -1.52
N ARG A 214 -9.28 -10.10 -1.54
CA ARG A 214 -10.33 -9.10 -1.76
C ARG A 214 -10.92 -9.18 -3.18
N GLN A 215 -10.09 -9.45 -4.19
CA GLN A 215 -10.59 -9.65 -5.56
C GLN A 215 -11.55 -10.85 -5.63
N ILE A 216 -11.19 -11.97 -5.00
CA ILE A 216 -12.08 -13.15 -4.91
C ILE A 216 -13.38 -12.79 -4.18
N GLU A 217 -13.31 -12.02 -3.09
CA GLU A 217 -14.49 -11.54 -2.34
C GLU A 217 -15.41 -10.66 -3.19
N GLU A 218 -14.85 -9.83 -4.07
CA GLU A 218 -15.59 -8.97 -5.00
C GLU A 218 -16.15 -9.73 -6.22
N GLY A 219 -15.88 -11.03 -6.34
CA GLY A 219 -16.32 -11.87 -7.47
C GLY A 219 -15.40 -11.82 -8.69
N GLU A 220 -14.21 -11.22 -8.55
CA GLU A 220 -13.16 -11.18 -9.58
C GLU A 220 -12.23 -12.39 -9.40
N TYR A 221 -12.37 -13.40 -10.24
CA TYR A 221 -11.59 -14.65 -10.13
C TYR A 221 -10.30 -14.66 -10.95
N GLN A 222 -10.10 -13.66 -11.82
CA GLN A 222 -8.83 -13.44 -12.47
C GLN A 222 -7.94 -12.60 -11.55
N LEU A 223 -6.76 -13.15 -11.20
CA LEU A 223 -5.88 -12.57 -10.18
C LEU A 223 -4.53 -12.09 -10.77
N PRO A 224 -4.47 -11.02 -11.59
CA PRO A 224 -3.23 -10.49 -12.16
C PRO A 224 -2.19 -10.08 -11.09
N VAL A 225 -2.67 -9.72 -9.90
CA VAL A 225 -1.78 -9.32 -8.78
C VAL A 225 -0.83 -10.46 -8.36
N LEU A 226 -1.23 -11.71 -8.60
CA LEU A 226 -0.44 -12.90 -8.28
C LEU A 226 0.62 -13.23 -9.35
N ASP A 227 0.60 -12.62 -10.53
CA ASP A 227 1.57 -12.91 -11.59
C ASP A 227 3.02 -12.56 -11.17
N THR A 228 3.16 -11.60 -10.24
CA THR A 228 4.44 -11.26 -9.62
C THR A 228 4.98 -12.39 -8.72
N LEU A 229 4.10 -13.25 -8.22
CA LEU A 229 4.41 -14.37 -7.32
C LEU A 229 4.59 -15.69 -8.06
N ASP A 230 4.13 -15.82 -9.30
CA ASP A 230 4.27 -17.04 -10.12
C ASP A 230 5.74 -17.45 -10.36
N LYS A 231 6.66 -16.48 -10.30
CA LYS A 231 8.11 -16.74 -10.45
C LYS A 231 8.81 -17.13 -9.15
N ARG A 232 8.12 -17.10 -8.00
CA ARG A 232 8.68 -17.49 -6.70
C ARG A 232 8.51 -18.98 -6.46
N SER A 233 9.58 -19.61 -6.00
CA SER A 233 9.64 -21.03 -5.66
C SER A 233 9.54 -21.30 -4.15
N ASP A 234 9.03 -20.35 -3.37
CA ASP A 234 8.90 -20.45 -1.92
C ASP A 234 7.43 -20.57 -1.49
N GLU A 235 7.17 -20.56 -0.17
CA GLU A 235 5.85 -20.78 0.42
C GLU A 235 4.82 -19.76 -0.07
N PHE A 236 5.26 -18.54 -0.41
CA PHE A 236 4.38 -17.50 -0.96
C PHE A 236 3.99 -17.80 -2.42
N GLY A 237 4.92 -18.32 -3.23
CA GLY A 237 4.60 -18.80 -4.58
C GLY A 237 3.68 -20.01 -4.57
N GLN A 238 3.90 -20.94 -3.64
CA GLN A 238 3.00 -22.09 -3.44
C GLN A 238 1.60 -21.64 -3.02
N LEU A 239 1.49 -20.69 -2.09
CA LEU A 239 0.21 -20.15 -1.65
C LEU A 239 -0.53 -19.40 -2.78
N ALA A 240 0.19 -18.60 -3.58
CA ALA A 240 -0.37 -17.95 -4.77
C ALA A 240 -0.96 -18.99 -5.76
N THR A 241 -0.24 -20.10 -5.98
CA THR A 241 -0.71 -21.20 -6.83
C THR A 241 -2.00 -21.83 -6.30
N VAL A 242 -2.04 -22.14 -4.99
CA VAL A 242 -3.23 -22.70 -4.34
C VAL A 242 -4.41 -21.73 -4.42
N MET A 243 -4.16 -20.44 -4.21
CA MET A 243 -5.17 -19.40 -4.26
C MET A 243 -5.76 -19.21 -5.66
N ARG A 244 -4.94 -19.28 -6.70
CA ARG A 244 -5.39 -19.26 -8.10
C ARG A 244 -6.26 -20.49 -8.43
N SER A 245 -5.87 -21.66 -7.93
CA SER A 245 -6.68 -22.89 -8.06
C SER A 245 -8.03 -22.75 -7.36
N MET A 246 -8.06 -22.19 -6.15
CA MET A 246 -9.32 -21.92 -5.44
C MET A 246 -10.21 -20.94 -6.21
N ALA A 247 -9.66 -19.82 -6.69
CA ALA A 247 -10.42 -18.84 -7.47
C ALA A 247 -11.07 -19.46 -8.72
N SER A 248 -10.31 -20.26 -9.48
CA SER A 248 -10.85 -20.97 -10.66
C SER A 248 -11.94 -21.99 -10.31
N GLN A 249 -11.79 -22.73 -9.20
CA GLN A 249 -12.82 -23.66 -8.73
C GLN A 249 -14.10 -22.94 -8.29
N ILE A 250 -13.96 -21.79 -7.63
CA ILE A 250 -15.11 -20.96 -7.22
C ILE A 250 -15.83 -20.40 -8.45
N GLU A 251 -15.10 -19.87 -9.43
CA GLU A 251 -15.65 -19.38 -10.70
C GLU A 251 -16.45 -20.46 -11.43
N ALA A 252 -15.88 -21.67 -11.54
CA ALA A 252 -16.54 -22.81 -12.16
C ALA A 252 -17.80 -23.22 -11.39
N ARG A 253 -17.75 -23.21 -10.06
CA ARG A 253 -18.90 -23.54 -9.20
C ARG A 253 -20.01 -22.49 -9.31
N GLU A 254 -19.67 -21.20 -9.30
CA GLU A 254 -20.64 -20.12 -9.49
C GLU A 254 -21.30 -20.17 -10.85
N THR A 255 -20.51 -20.38 -11.91
CA THR A 255 -21.02 -20.48 -13.29
C THR A 255 -21.98 -21.66 -13.41
N ARG A 256 -21.61 -22.81 -12.83
CA ARG A 256 -22.48 -23.99 -12.78
C ARG A 256 -23.77 -23.71 -12.01
N LEU A 257 -23.70 -23.07 -10.85
CA LEU A 257 -24.87 -22.71 -10.06
C LEU A 257 -25.78 -21.72 -10.81
N LYS A 258 -25.22 -20.70 -11.48
CA LYS A 258 -25.98 -19.75 -12.31
C LYS A 258 -26.72 -20.47 -13.43
N ASN A 259 -26.07 -21.42 -14.11
CA ASN A 259 -26.71 -22.20 -15.17
C ASN A 259 -27.83 -23.10 -14.63
N GLN A 260 -27.62 -23.76 -13.49
CA GLN A 260 -28.66 -24.58 -12.85
C GLN A 260 -29.87 -23.74 -12.42
N VAL A 261 -29.64 -22.56 -11.84
CA VAL A 261 -30.72 -21.65 -11.45
C VAL A 261 -31.47 -21.12 -12.68
N ALA A 262 -30.77 -20.82 -13.77
CA ALA A 262 -31.41 -20.39 -15.03
C ALA A 262 -32.26 -21.51 -15.64
N GLU A 263 -31.75 -22.74 -15.66
CA GLU A 263 -32.48 -23.93 -16.15
C GLU A 263 -33.73 -24.20 -15.30
N LEU A 264 -33.59 -24.22 -13.97
CA LEU A 264 -34.73 -24.40 -13.05
C LEU A 264 -35.78 -23.30 -13.22
N LYS A 265 -35.36 -22.05 -13.46
CA LYS A 265 -36.30 -20.95 -13.70
C LYS A 265 -37.11 -21.17 -14.99
N ILE A 266 -36.45 -21.62 -16.07
CA ILE A 266 -37.12 -21.95 -17.34
C ILE A 266 -38.10 -23.11 -17.15
N GLU A 267 -37.72 -24.14 -16.40
CA GLU A 267 -38.59 -25.29 -16.10
C GLU A 267 -39.83 -24.90 -15.30
N ILE A 268 -39.66 -24.09 -14.25
CA ILE A 268 -40.76 -23.57 -13.43
C ILE A 268 -41.69 -22.71 -14.28
N ASP A 269 -41.15 -21.80 -15.11
CA ASP A 269 -41.95 -20.92 -15.96
C ASP A 269 -42.78 -21.72 -16.99
N ARG A 270 -42.22 -22.79 -17.57
CA ARG A 270 -42.96 -23.70 -18.46
C ARG A 270 -44.07 -24.45 -17.73
N THR A 271 -43.77 -24.98 -16.56
CA THR A 271 -44.76 -25.72 -15.76
C THR A 271 -45.94 -24.83 -15.39
N LYS A 272 -45.68 -23.58 -15.01
CA LYS A 272 -46.73 -22.58 -14.78
C LYS A 272 -47.53 -22.25 -16.04
N GLN A 273 -46.86 -22.06 -17.20
CA GLN A 273 -47.57 -21.83 -18.46
C GLN A 273 -48.50 -23.00 -18.81
N ASP A 274 -48.05 -24.24 -18.63
CA ASP A 274 -48.89 -25.41 -18.90
C ASP A 274 -50.09 -25.47 -17.95
N GLU A 275 -49.91 -25.12 -16.68
CA GLU A 275 -50.98 -25.02 -15.69
C GLU A 275 -52.00 -23.92 -16.03
N ASP A 276 -51.52 -22.71 -16.37
CA ASP A 276 -52.35 -21.58 -16.80
C ASP A 276 -53.14 -21.91 -18.08
N VAL A 277 -52.49 -22.56 -19.06
CA VAL A 277 -53.15 -23.01 -20.29
C VAL A 277 -54.22 -24.05 -19.97
N ARG A 278 -53.96 -24.96 -19.04
CA ARG A 278 -54.94 -25.96 -18.59
C ARG A 278 -56.15 -25.29 -17.96
N GLU A 279 -55.93 -24.32 -17.08
CA GLU A 279 -57.00 -23.53 -16.45
C GLU A 279 -57.87 -22.83 -17.51
N ILE A 280 -57.25 -22.21 -18.52
CA ILE A 280 -57.97 -21.56 -19.63
C ILE A 280 -58.79 -22.58 -20.43
N VAL A 281 -58.21 -23.73 -20.78
CA VAL A 281 -58.89 -24.79 -21.56
C VAL A 281 -60.06 -25.39 -20.76
N GLU A 282 -59.91 -25.51 -19.45
CA GLU A 282 -60.94 -26.01 -18.55
C GLU A 282 -61.98 -24.95 -18.15
N SER A 283 -61.75 -23.68 -18.47
CA SER A 283 -62.72 -22.61 -18.23
C SER A 283 -64.03 -22.84 -19.00
N ASP A 284 -65.13 -22.42 -18.38
CA ASP A 284 -66.47 -22.55 -18.97
C ASP A 284 -66.59 -21.77 -20.28
N TYR A 285 -65.89 -20.65 -20.41
CA TYR A 285 -65.83 -19.86 -21.64
C TYR A 285 -65.23 -20.64 -22.82
N PHE A 286 -64.09 -21.31 -22.60
CA PHE A 286 -63.41 -22.06 -23.66
C PHE A 286 -64.18 -23.34 -24.04
N LYS A 287 -64.79 -24.02 -23.05
CA LYS A 287 -65.72 -25.14 -23.27
C LYS A 287 -66.92 -24.71 -24.13
N ALA A 288 -67.54 -23.58 -23.80
CA ALA A 288 -68.65 -23.02 -24.57
C ALA A 288 -68.24 -22.64 -26.00
N LEU A 289 -67.06 -22.04 -26.19
CA LEU A 289 -66.52 -21.70 -27.52
C LEU A 289 -66.29 -22.96 -28.37
N ARG A 290 -65.73 -24.03 -27.79
CA ARG A 290 -65.53 -25.31 -28.46
C ARG A 290 -66.85 -25.96 -28.88
N GLN A 291 -67.88 -25.86 -28.04
CA GLN A 291 -69.22 -26.36 -28.35
C GLN A 291 -69.85 -25.56 -29.50
N LYS A 292 -69.73 -24.23 -29.49
CA LYS A 292 -70.21 -23.35 -30.57
C LYS A 292 -69.51 -23.63 -31.91
N ALA A 293 -68.20 -23.83 -31.90
CA ALA A 293 -67.43 -24.19 -33.10
C ALA A 293 -67.79 -25.59 -33.64
N ARG A 294 -68.03 -26.58 -32.77
CA ARG A 294 -68.56 -27.90 -33.18
C ARG A 294 -69.94 -27.77 -33.82
N GLY A 295 -70.80 -26.90 -33.29
CA GLY A 295 -72.08 -26.57 -33.92
C GLY A 295 -71.89 -26.17 -35.38
N PHE A 296 -71.05 -25.17 -35.65
CA PHE A 296 -70.75 -24.74 -37.03
C PHE A 296 -70.14 -25.84 -37.90
N ARG A 297 -69.25 -26.68 -37.37
CA ARG A 297 -68.64 -27.77 -38.15
C ARG A 297 -69.63 -28.89 -38.50
N THR A 298 -70.69 -29.05 -37.71
CA THR A 298 -71.75 -30.04 -37.97
C THR A 298 -72.75 -29.47 -38.96
N THR A 299 -73.14 -28.20 -38.80
CA THR A 299 -73.95 -27.46 -39.78
C THR A 299 -73.29 -27.45 -41.16
N SER A 300 -72.00 -27.10 -41.25
CA SER A 300 -71.26 -27.08 -42.53
C SER A 300 -71.05 -28.47 -43.16
N ARG A 301 -71.18 -29.56 -42.37
CA ARG A 301 -71.15 -30.94 -42.89
C ARG A 301 -72.51 -31.37 -43.41
N ILE A 302 -73.58 -30.93 -42.76
CA ILE A 302 -74.97 -31.18 -43.18
C ILE A 302 -75.24 -30.42 -44.48
N ASP A 303 -74.81 -29.16 -44.59
CA ASP A 303 -74.93 -28.36 -45.82
C ASP A 303 -74.22 -29.05 -47.00
N LYS A 304 -73.03 -29.65 -46.76
CA LYS A 304 -72.30 -30.44 -47.76
C LYS A 304 -72.96 -31.78 -48.12
N GLU A 305 -73.57 -32.46 -47.17
CA GLU A 305 -74.29 -33.73 -47.41
C GLU A 305 -75.65 -33.49 -48.12
N GLU A 306 -76.27 -32.32 -47.94
CA GLU A 306 -77.45 -31.87 -48.70
C GLU A 306 -77.09 -31.44 -50.12
N GLU A 307 -75.99 -30.71 -50.32
CA GLU A 307 -75.49 -30.28 -51.64
C GLU A 307 -75.10 -31.48 -52.54
N ILE A 308 -74.62 -32.58 -51.95
CA ILE A 308 -74.30 -33.84 -52.67
C ILE A 308 -75.56 -34.63 -53.04
N LYS A 309 -76.64 -34.54 -52.26
CA LYS A 309 -77.92 -35.21 -52.57
C LYS A 309 -78.72 -34.48 -53.65
N ASP A 310 -78.57 -33.16 -53.76
CA ASP A 310 -79.24 -32.34 -54.77
C ASP A 310 -78.53 -32.36 -56.14
N ALA A 311 -77.25 -32.79 -56.19
CA ALA A 311 -76.46 -32.89 -57.42
C ALA A 311 -76.58 -34.23 -58.18
N THR A 312 -77.36 -35.21 -57.68
CA THR A 312 -77.65 -36.46 -58.42
C THR A 312 -78.95 -36.32 -59.24
N PRO A 313 -78.91 -36.35 -60.60
CA PRO A 313 -80.11 -36.23 -61.42
C PRO A 313 -81.02 -37.45 -61.25
N LYS A 314 -82.33 -37.20 -61.12
CA LYS A 314 -83.37 -38.22 -61.29
C LYS A 314 -83.69 -38.37 -62.79
N ASP A 315 -83.06 -39.33 -63.44
CA ASP A 315 -83.51 -39.90 -64.72
C ASP A 315 -83.52 -41.43 -64.55
N ASP A 316 -84.37 -42.23 -65.17
CA ASP A 316 -85.75 -42.13 -65.60
C ASP A 316 -86.19 -43.62 -65.71
N GLU A 317 -87.47 -43.89 -65.59
CA GLU A 317 -88.00 -45.22 -65.87
C GLU A 317 -87.67 -45.63 -67.32
N SER A 318 -87.16 -46.84 -67.53
CA SER A 318 -87.84 -47.85 -68.36
C SER A 318 -86.91 -48.97 -68.84
N SER A 319 -87.57 -50.11 -69.06
CA SER A 319 -87.28 -51.11 -70.08
C SER A 319 -86.40 -52.32 -69.72
N SER A 320 -87.13 -53.39 -69.39
CA SER A 320 -87.16 -54.67 -70.13
C SER A 320 -85.88 -55.44 -70.45
N ILE A 321 -85.96 -56.73 -70.08
CA ILE A 321 -85.30 -57.95 -70.60
C ILE A 321 -83.91 -58.24 -70.05
#